data_AF-A0A9P0JYD5-F1
#
_entry.id   AF-A0A9P0JYD5-F1
#
_cell.length_a   1.000
_cell.length_b   1.000
_cell.length_c   1.000
_cell.angle_alpha   90.00
_cell.angle_beta   90.00
_cell.angle_gamma   90.00
#
_symmetry.space_group_name_H-M   'P 1'
#
loop_
_entity.id
_entity.type
_entity.pdbx_description
1 polymer ?
#
loop_
_entity_poly.entity_id
_entity_poly.type
_entity_poly.pdbx_seq_one_letter_code
_entity_poly.pdbx_strand_id
1 'polypeptide(L)' 'MDKKTMGINEISRQFGIPSRTLRRRYAVKNKTKLTMGKHPVLDFDNENRLVKHILKLGEAGFPPKRQAIRMLAY' A
#
# COMPACT_ATOMS: atom_id res chain seq x y z
N MET A 1 23.61 -20.19 -13.04
CA MET A 1 23.50 -18.93 -12.26
C MET A 1 23.24 -19.30 -10.81
N ASP A 2 24.31 -19.47 -10.03
CA ASP A 2 24.20 -19.76 -8.59
C ASP A 2 23.46 -18.61 -7.91
N LYS A 3 22.27 -18.90 -7.39
CA LYS A 3 21.58 -17.97 -6.49
C LYS A 3 22.37 -17.96 -5.18
N LYS A 4 23.37 -17.08 -5.09
CA LYS A 4 24.05 -16.76 -3.83
C LYS A 4 22.98 -16.36 -2.83
N THR A 5 22.67 -17.24 -1.90
CA THR A 5 21.69 -17.03 -0.84
C THR A 5 22.28 -16.01 0.13
N MET A 6 21.98 -14.74 -0.12
CA MET A 6 22.45 -13.63 0.70
C MET A 6 21.93 -13.77 2.14
N GLY A 7 22.83 -13.68 3.12
CA GLY A 7 22.47 -13.82 4.52
C GLY A 7 21.66 -12.63 5.03
N ILE A 8 20.82 -12.83 6.05
CA ILE A 8 19.93 -11.78 6.60
C ILE A 8 20.71 -10.52 7.03
N ASN A 9 21.93 -10.69 7.57
CA ASN A 9 22.76 -9.57 8.00
C ASN A 9 23.39 -8.81 6.82
N GLU A 10 23.67 -9.48 5.71
CA GLU A 10 24.18 -8.85 4.49
C GLU A 10 23.08 -8.03 3.83
N ILE A 11 21.85 -8.58 3.75
CA ILE A 11 20.65 -7.86 3.32
C ILE A 11 20.39 -6.64 4.22
N SER A 12 20.55 -6.78 5.54
CA SER A 12 20.36 -5.67 6.47
C SER A 12 21.30 -4.48 6.19
N ARG A 13 22.58 -4.75 5.91
CA ARG A 13 23.56 -3.71 5.56
C ARG A 13 23.27 -3.08 4.21
N GLN A 14 22.92 -3.89 3.20
CA GLN A 14 22.69 -3.40 1.84
C GLN A 14 21.45 -2.50 1.74
N PHE A 15 20.37 -2.86 2.41
CA PHE A 15 19.07 -2.18 2.27
C PHE A 15 18.72 -1.26 3.46
N GLY A 16 19.58 -1.18 4.48
CA GLY A 16 19.33 -0.36 5.67
C GLY A 16 18.13 -0.81 6.51
N ILE A 17 17.65 -2.05 6.31
CA ILE A 17 16.51 -2.60 7.04
C ILE A 17 17.03 -3.35 8.27
N PRO A 18 16.53 -3.08 9.49
CA PRO A 18 16.99 -3.79 10.68
C PRO A 18 16.87 -5.31 10.56
N SER A 19 17.91 -6.06 10.93
CA SER A 19 17.92 -7.54 10.88
C SER A 19 16.74 -8.18 11.64
N ARG A 20 16.25 -7.53 12.71
CA ARG A 20 15.06 -7.97 13.45
C ARG A 20 13.79 -7.93 12.60
N THR A 21 13.63 -6.87 11.79
CA THR A 21 12.50 -6.71 10.86
C THR A 21 12.55 -7.78 9.77
N LEU A 22 13.73 -8.04 9.22
CA LEU A 22 13.93 -9.09 8.21
C LEU A 22 13.61 -10.48 8.78
N ARG A 23 14.13 -10.82 9.96
CA ARG A 23 13.83 -12.09 10.65
C ARG A 23 12.33 -12.26 10.89
N ARG A 24 11.66 -11.24 11.44
CA ARG A 24 10.21 -11.26 11.69
C ARG A 24 9.42 -11.50 10.40
N ARG A 25 9.73 -10.76 9.32
CA ARG A 25 9.01 -10.90 8.03
C ARG A 25 9.25 -12.27 7.39
N TYR A 26 10.48 -12.79 7.47
CA TYR A 26 10.83 -14.11 6.94
C TYR A 26 10.11 -15.24 7.69
N ALA A 27 10.05 -15.17 9.03
CA ALA A 27 9.34 -16.15 9.86
C ALA A 27 7.84 -16.22 9.55
N VAL A 28 7.20 -15.06 9.36
CA VAL A 28 5.75 -14.98 9.04
C VAL A 28 5.48 -15.30 7.55
N LYS A 29 6.53 -15.57 6.74
CA LYS A 29 6.45 -15.70 5.26
C LYS A 29 5.70 -14.53 4.61
N ASN A 30 5.69 -13.37 5.27
CA ASN A 30 4.93 -12.20 4.85
C ASN A 30 5.73 -11.44 3.79
N LYS A 31 5.50 -11.84 2.53
CA LYS A 31 6.09 -11.23 1.33
C LYS A 31 5.24 -10.08 0.78
N THR A 32 4.03 -9.87 1.31
CA THR A 32 3.15 -8.83 0.82
C THR A 32 3.63 -7.46 1.30
N LYS A 33 3.61 -6.51 0.36
CA LYS A 33 3.96 -5.12 0.61
C LYS A 33 2.81 -4.50 1.40
N LEU A 34 2.85 -4.62 2.73
CA LEU A 34 1.91 -3.92 3.60
C LEU A 34 2.11 -2.41 3.46
N THR A 35 1.02 -1.66 3.41
CA THR A 35 1.04 -0.21 3.45
C THR A 35 1.68 0.23 4.78
N MET A 36 2.60 1.18 4.72
CA MET A 36 3.23 1.75 5.92
C MET A 36 2.34 2.80 6.62
N GLY A 37 1.08 2.92 6.22
CA GLY A 37 0.13 3.93 6.68
C GLY A 37 -1.06 3.33 7.41
N LYS A 38 -2.07 4.17 7.69
CA LYS A 38 -3.35 3.70 8.23
C LYS A 38 -3.93 2.61 7.33
N HIS A 39 -4.44 1.56 7.95
CA HIS A 39 -5.23 0.57 7.24
C HIS A 39 -6.50 1.24 6.67
N PRO A 40 -6.94 0.81 5.48
CA PRO A 40 -8.19 1.27 4.89
C PRO A 40 -9.35 1.04 5.84
N VAL A 41 -10.31 1.96 5.86
CA VAL A 41 -11.49 1.89 6.75
C VAL A 41 -12.49 0.86 6.22
N LEU A 42 -12.61 0.75 4.89
CA LEU A 42 -13.60 -0.11 4.24
C LEU A 42 -13.00 -1.39 3.65
N ASP A 43 -11.73 -1.70 3.96
CA ASP A 43 -10.90 -2.71 3.29
C ASP A 43 -10.40 -2.28 1.89
N PHE A 44 -9.26 -2.84 1.46
CA PHE A 44 -8.53 -2.41 0.27
C PHE A 44 -9.37 -2.53 -1.00
N ASP A 45 -10.13 -3.62 -1.14
CA ASP A 45 -10.94 -3.86 -2.35
C ASP A 45 -12.08 -2.87 -2.48
N ASN A 46 -12.76 -2.55 -1.38
CA ASN A 46 -13.88 -1.62 -1.41
C ASN A 46 -13.41 -0.17 -1.62
N GLU A 47 -12.30 0.24 -0.99
CA GLU A 47 -11.73 1.55 -1.26
C GLU A 47 -11.26 1.67 -2.72
N ASN A 48 -10.65 0.62 -3.28
CA ASN A 48 -10.29 0.60 -4.70
C ASN A 48 -11.50 0.70 -5.62
N ARG A 49 -12.61 0.01 -5.30
CA ARG A 49 -13.88 0.12 -6.05
C ARG A 49 -14.45 1.54 -5.97
N LEU A 50 -14.42 2.14 -4.79
CA LEU A 50 -14.88 3.51 -4.56
C LEU A 50 -14.07 4.52 -5.38
N VAL A 51 -12.74 4.40 -5.37
CA VAL A 51 -11.84 5.26 -6.16
C VAL A 51 -12.13 5.14 -7.65
N LYS A 52 -12.27 3.92 -8.17
CA LYS A 52 -12.64 3.70 -9.59
C LYS A 52 -13.97 4.36 -9.94
N HIS A 53 -14.94 4.27 -9.04
CA HIS A 53 -16.26 4.88 -9.26
C HIS A 53 -16.18 6.42 -9.24
N ILE A 54 -15.45 7.01 -8.31
CA ILE A 54 -15.22 8.46 -8.23
C ILE A 54 -14.52 8.97 -9.50
N LEU A 55 -13.51 8.25 -9.99
CA LEU A 55 -12.82 8.61 -11.23
C LEU A 55 -13.75 8.53 -12.45
N LYS A 56 -14.59 7.49 -12.53
CA LYS A 56 -15.60 7.35 -13.58
C LYS A 56 -16.62 8.49 -13.56
N LEU A 57 -17.05 8.92 -12.38
CA LEU A 57 -17.91 10.10 -12.24
C LEU A 57 -17.17 11.38 -12.68
N GLY A 58 -15.86 11.46 -12.39
CA GLY A 58 -14.94 12.47 -12.91
C GLY A 58 -14.98 12.61 -14.44
N GLU A 59 -14.83 11.49 -15.13
CA GLU A 59 -14.88 11.43 -16.61
C GLU A 59 -16.25 11.84 -17.17
N ALA A 60 -17.34 11.57 -16.44
CA ALA A 60 -18.69 12.00 -16.80
C ALA A 60 -18.97 13.49 -16.52
N GLY A 61 -17.97 14.25 -16.05
CA GLY A 61 -18.09 15.69 -15.75
C GLY A 61 -18.47 16.00 -14.30
N PHE A 62 -18.58 14.99 -13.44
CA PHE A 62 -18.79 15.20 -12.00
C PHE A 62 -17.48 15.64 -11.35
N PRO A 63 -17.45 16.64 -10.45
CA PRO A 63 -16.19 17.13 -9.93
C PRO A 63 -15.55 16.09 -8.97
N PRO A 64 -14.36 15.55 -9.27
CA PRO A 64 -13.74 14.49 -8.46
C PRO A 64 -13.02 15.05 -7.23
N LYS A 65 -12.88 16.37 -7.11
CA LYS A 65 -12.16 17.02 -6.00
C LYS A 65 -12.99 16.96 -4.73
N ARG A 66 -12.38 16.49 -3.64
CA ARG A 66 -12.98 16.43 -2.29
C ARG A 66 -13.68 17.74 -1.88
N GLN A 67 -13.10 18.90 -2.22
CA GLN A 67 -13.68 20.20 -1.92
C GLN A 67 -15.02 20.42 -2.63
N ALA A 68 -15.12 20.05 -3.91
CA ALA A 68 -16.35 20.20 -4.68
C ALA A 68 -17.45 19.25 -4.19
N ILE A 69 -17.11 17.99 -3.87
CA ILE A 69 -18.04 17.04 -3.27
C ILE A 69 -18.56 17.57 -1.92
N ARG A 70 -17.67 18.17 -1.12
CA ARG A 70 -18.02 18.72 0.19
C ARG A 70 -18.89 19.98 0.11
N MET A 71 -18.74 20.79 -0.93
CA MET A 71 -19.61 21.96 -1.19
C MET A 71 -20.99 21.59 -1.71
N LEU A 72 -21.17 20.41 -2.32
CA LEU A 72 -22.48 19.94 -2.80
C LEU A 72 -23.30 19.23 -1.71
N ALA A 73 -22.64 18.76 -0.65
CA ALA A 73 -23.25 18.00 0.42
C ALA A 73 -23.85 18.85 1.56
N TYR A 74 -23.71 20.17 1.48
CA TYR A 74 -24.21 21.19 2.42
C TYR A 74 -24.78 22.36 1.64
#